data_AF-A0A351MSW4-F1
#
_entry.id   AF-A0A351MSW4-F1
#
_cell.length_a   1.000
_cell.length_b   1.000
_cell.length_c   1.000
_cell.angle_alpha   90.00
_cell.angle_beta   90.00
_cell.angle_gamma   90.00
#
_symmetry.space_group_name_H-M   'P 1'
#
loop_
_entity.id
_entity.type
_entity.pdbx_description
1 polymer ?
#
loop_
_entity_poly.entity_id
_entity_poly.type
_entity_poly.pdbx_seq_one_letter_code
_entity_poly.pdbx_strand_id
1 'polypeptide(L)'
;DLGLKVGHSVRTLDEIRDAARIDLYFRVALLDRRHVAGPQDGFSEVDAIVAFEHAREGWLPLAQQIVEAQRQRRTKAGGSAYLQEPDLKNGVGSLRDVHAAHWLVRIAKGVAGPGALGASGLLPINEAKRFSQARSTLLRLRCELHFQSTRPTEILSLERQDPVSTALGYEGDIAVRIGALMRSYFDAADHIRRCAEVIEGLVLREPEPEGSGPWITEDGFTLRKGGVA
;
A
#
# COMPACT_ATOMS: atom_id res chain seq x y z
N ASP A 1 28.16 -1.21 15.17
CA ASP A 1 27.37 -0.76 14.02
C ASP A 1 26.82 -2.00 13.31
N LEU A 2 25.50 -2.07 13.08
CA LEU A 2 24.84 -3.24 12.46
C LEU A 2 24.85 -3.18 10.92
N GLY A 3 25.48 -2.16 10.32
CA GLY A 3 25.57 -2.03 8.85
C GLY A 3 24.24 -1.66 8.18
N LEU A 4 23.24 -1.25 8.97
CA LEU A 4 21.92 -0.84 8.45
C LEU A 4 22.00 0.58 7.88
N LYS A 5 21.70 0.73 6.58
CA LYS A 5 21.52 2.04 5.96
C LYS A 5 20.20 2.66 6.41
N VAL A 6 20.25 3.53 7.41
CA VAL A 6 19.09 4.30 7.87
C VAL A 6 19.11 5.67 7.20
N GLY A 7 18.05 5.99 6.44
CA GLY A 7 17.80 7.37 6.03
C GLY A 7 17.43 8.18 7.27
N HIS A 8 18.21 9.21 7.60
CA HIS A 8 17.93 10.11 8.71
C HIS A 8 17.82 11.54 8.20
N SER A 9 16.96 12.33 8.85
CA SER A 9 16.84 13.77 8.62
C SER A 9 16.58 14.40 9.98
N VAL A 10 17.33 15.47 10.28
CA VAL A 10 17.09 16.32 11.44
C VAL A 10 16.41 17.58 10.90
N ARG A 11 15.28 17.96 11.51
CA ARG A 11 14.52 19.16 11.12
C ARG A 11 14.06 19.92 12.35
N THR A 12 14.04 21.24 12.25
CA THR A 12 13.38 22.12 13.21
C THR A 12 11.86 22.09 13.00
N LEU A 13 11.11 22.61 13.97
CA LEU A 13 9.64 22.69 13.85
C LEU A 13 9.18 23.59 12.70
N ASP A 14 9.93 24.66 12.42
CA ASP A 14 9.63 25.56 11.30
C ASP A 14 9.89 24.86 9.95
N GLU A 15 10.99 24.11 9.83
CA GLU A 15 11.25 23.29 8.63
C GLU A 15 10.20 22.19 8.43
N ILE A 16 9.69 21.60 9.52
CA ILE A 16 8.58 20.64 9.46
C ILE A 16 7.31 21.34 8.94
N ARG A 17 7.00 22.54 9.45
CA ARG A 17 5.82 23.31 9.02
C ARG A 17 5.89 23.67 7.54
N ASP A 18 7.04 24.13 7.07
CA ASP A 18 7.22 24.50 5.67
C ASP A 18 7.18 23.28 4.75
N ALA A 19 7.89 22.20 5.10
CA ALA A 19 7.88 20.99 4.30
C ALA A 19 6.51 20.30 4.28
N ALA A 20 5.73 20.39 5.38
CA ALA A 20 4.36 19.88 5.43
C ALA A 20 3.40 20.62 4.48
N ARG A 21 3.80 21.77 3.90
CA ARG A 21 2.99 22.51 2.92
C ARG A 21 3.33 22.16 1.48
N ILE A 22 4.60 21.92 1.17
CA ILE A 22 5.09 21.88 -0.22
C ILE A 22 5.53 20.50 -0.70
N ASP A 23 5.89 19.58 0.19
CA ASP A 23 6.46 18.28 -0.17
C ASP A 23 5.47 17.15 0.14
N LEU A 24 4.84 16.60 -0.92
CA LEU A 24 3.91 15.47 -0.81
C LEU A 24 4.53 14.27 -0.09
N TYR A 25 5.78 13.91 -0.37
CA TYR A 25 6.42 12.74 0.24
C TYR A 25 6.64 12.94 1.73
N PHE A 26 7.03 14.14 2.14
CA PHE A 26 7.15 14.48 3.54
C PHE A 26 5.78 14.51 4.23
N ARG A 27 4.75 15.09 3.59
CA ARG A 27 3.38 15.12 4.10
C ARG A 27 2.83 13.73 4.38
N VAL A 28 2.96 12.80 3.43
CA VAL A 28 2.49 11.42 3.66
C VAL A 28 3.34 10.68 4.68
N ALA A 29 4.64 10.97 4.80
CA ALA A 29 5.47 10.40 5.85
C ALA A 29 5.02 10.86 7.26
N LEU A 30 4.58 12.11 7.40
CA LEU A 30 3.99 12.61 8.64
C LEU A 30 2.69 11.87 9.01
N LEU A 31 1.97 11.28 8.05
CA LEU A 31 0.80 10.45 8.32
C LEU A 31 1.17 9.11 8.96
N ASP A 32 2.43 8.67 8.94
CA ASP A 32 2.89 7.42 9.57
C ASP A 32 3.80 7.67 10.78
N ARG A 33 3.88 8.92 11.24
CA ARG A 33 4.74 9.31 12.37
C ARG A 33 4.38 8.56 13.65
N ARG A 34 5.41 8.24 14.43
CA ARG A 34 5.30 7.60 15.75
C ARG A 34 6.35 8.19 16.68
N HIS A 35 5.98 8.49 17.92
CA HIS A 35 6.93 8.82 18.97
C HIS A 35 7.74 7.56 19.33
N VAL A 36 9.06 7.64 19.20
CA VAL A 36 9.97 6.52 19.49
C VAL A 36 10.74 6.79 20.78
N ALA A 37 11.31 7.99 20.91
CA ALA A 37 12.06 8.44 22.07
C ALA A 37 12.17 9.98 22.08
N GLY A 38 12.61 10.54 23.20
CA GLY A 38 12.80 11.98 23.39
C GLY A 38 11.61 12.68 24.06
N PRO A 39 11.70 14.01 24.27
CA PRO A 39 10.66 14.79 24.94
C PRO A 39 9.31 14.66 24.24
N GLN A 40 8.24 14.47 25.02
CA GLN A 40 6.87 14.33 24.49
C GLN A 40 6.38 15.63 23.84
N ASP A 41 6.75 16.77 24.41
CA ASP A 41 6.30 18.10 23.96
C ASP A 41 6.64 18.36 22.49
N GLY A 42 7.88 18.06 22.08
CA GLY A 42 8.30 18.21 20.69
C GLY A 42 7.50 17.33 19.72
N PHE A 43 7.09 16.13 20.14
CA PHE A 43 6.22 15.28 19.32
C PHE A 43 4.79 15.82 19.26
N SER A 44 4.27 16.30 20.38
CA SER A 44 2.95 16.94 20.45
C SER A 44 2.87 18.22 19.59
N GLU A 45 3.96 18.98 19.48
CA GLU A 45 4.03 20.13 18.57
C GLU A 45 3.99 19.71 17.09
N VAL A 46 4.68 18.63 16.72
CA VAL A 46 4.57 18.05 15.37
C VAL A 46 3.15 17.55 15.10
N ASP A 47 2.49 16.94 16.09
CA ASP A 47 1.09 16.53 15.97
C ASP A 47 0.16 17.73 15.70
N ALA A 48 0.36 18.83 16.43
CA ALA A 48 -0.40 20.06 16.25
C ALA A 48 -0.19 20.67 14.86
N ILE A 49 1.05 20.70 14.35
CA ILE A 49 1.36 21.18 12.99
C ILE A 49 0.59 20.36 11.95
N VAL A 50 0.62 19.03 12.05
CA VAL A 50 -0.07 18.18 11.05
C VAL A 50 -1.58 18.32 11.14
N ALA A 51 -2.14 18.38 12.35
CA ALA A 51 -3.58 18.59 12.54
C ALA A 51 -4.02 19.95 11.97
N PHE A 52 -3.24 21.01 12.20
CA PHE A 52 -3.50 22.34 11.68
C PHE A 52 -3.48 22.38 10.15
N GLU A 53 -2.43 21.86 9.52
CA GLU A 53 -2.32 21.86 8.05
C GLU A 53 -3.42 21.02 7.40
N HIS A 54 -3.79 19.91 8.03
CA HIS A 54 -4.90 19.07 7.58
C HIS A 54 -6.26 19.78 7.67
N ALA A 55 -6.50 20.51 8.76
CA ALA A 55 -7.72 21.30 8.94
C ALA A 55 -7.79 22.51 7.99
N ARG A 56 -6.64 23.13 7.69
CA ARG A 56 -6.53 24.33 6.85
C ARG A 56 -6.85 24.07 5.38
N GLU A 57 -6.26 23.02 4.79
CA GLU A 57 -6.45 22.69 3.36
C GLU A 57 -7.64 21.74 3.15
N GLY A 58 -8.06 21.03 4.20
CA GLY A 58 -8.94 19.88 4.11
C GLY A 58 -8.20 18.63 3.59
N TRP A 59 -8.87 17.49 3.67
CA TRP A 59 -8.27 16.21 3.31
C TRP A 59 -8.28 15.91 1.81
N LEU A 60 -9.22 16.49 1.06
CA LEU A 60 -9.46 16.14 -0.34
C LEU A 60 -8.31 16.53 -1.28
N PRO A 61 -7.70 17.74 -1.18
CA PRO A 61 -6.55 18.09 -2.05
C PRO A 61 -5.35 17.15 -1.86
N LEU A 62 -5.05 16.79 -0.60
CA LEU A 62 -4.00 15.80 -0.32
C LEU A 62 -4.37 14.42 -0.87
N ALA A 63 -5.63 13.99 -0.76
CA ALA A 63 -6.09 12.74 -1.35
C ALA A 63 -5.87 12.73 -2.87
N GLN A 64 -6.25 13.80 -3.57
CA GLN A 64 -6.04 13.94 -5.03
C GLN A 64 -4.55 13.81 -5.40
N GLN A 65 -3.67 14.50 -4.67
CA GLN A 65 -2.22 14.39 -4.90
C GLN A 65 -1.69 12.97 -4.68
N ILE A 66 -2.16 12.28 -3.64
CA ILE A 66 -1.78 10.88 -3.38
C ILE A 66 -2.25 9.98 -4.52
N VAL A 67 -3.52 10.05 -4.91
CA VAL A 67 -4.08 9.20 -5.97
C VAL A 67 -3.38 9.43 -7.31
N GLU A 68 -3.13 10.69 -7.67
CA GLU A 68 -2.43 11.02 -8.92
C GLU A 68 -1.00 10.48 -8.93
N ALA A 69 -0.25 10.64 -7.83
CA ALA A 69 1.08 10.07 -7.70
C ALA A 69 1.07 8.53 -7.81
N GLN A 70 0.05 7.87 -7.24
CA GLN A 70 -0.11 6.42 -7.32
C GLN A 70 -0.44 5.95 -8.74
N ARG A 71 -1.33 6.64 -9.44
CA ARG A 71 -1.66 6.37 -10.85
C ARG A 71 -0.44 6.48 -11.75
N GLN A 72 0.29 7.59 -11.66
CA GLN A 72 1.51 7.80 -12.42
C GLN A 72 2.56 6.73 -12.14
N ARG A 73 2.74 6.35 -10.87
CA ARG A 73 3.66 5.27 -10.48
C ARG A 73 3.26 3.93 -11.09
N ARG A 74 1.97 3.55 -11.02
CA ARG A 74 1.47 2.29 -11.60
C ARG A 74 1.65 2.28 -13.13
N THR A 75 1.41 3.39 -13.80
CA THR A 75 1.67 3.54 -15.24
C THR A 75 3.15 3.34 -15.58
N LYS A 76 4.07 3.98 -14.83
CA LYS A 76 5.52 3.80 -15.02
C LYS A 76 5.98 2.37 -14.73
N ALA A 77 5.29 1.65 -13.86
CA ALA A 77 5.56 0.25 -13.53
C ALA A 77 4.96 -0.75 -14.54
N GLY A 78 4.42 -0.29 -15.67
CA GLY A 78 3.86 -1.14 -16.73
C GLY A 78 2.38 -1.48 -16.58
N GLY A 79 1.68 -0.93 -15.57
CA GLY A 79 0.22 -1.01 -15.43
C GLY A 79 -0.34 -2.39 -15.08
N SER A 80 0.50 -3.40 -14.86
CA SER A 80 0.07 -4.77 -14.58
C SER A 80 0.67 -5.30 -13.27
N ALA A 81 -0.16 -6.00 -12.49
CA ALA A 81 0.30 -6.78 -11.33
C ALA A 81 0.92 -8.13 -11.75
N TYR A 82 0.73 -8.54 -13.01
CA TYR A 82 1.08 -9.85 -13.54
C TYR A 82 2.42 -9.87 -14.27
N LEU A 83 3.46 -9.29 -13.65
CA LEU A 83 4.82 -9.32 -14.19
C LEU A 83 5.57 -10.57 -13.73
N GLN A 84 6.38 -11.15 -14.62
CA GLN A 84 7.23 -12.29 -14.28
C GLN A 84 8.32 -11.91 -13.28
N GLU A 85 8.82 -10.68 -13.32
CA GLU A 85 9.82 -10.14 -12.39
C GLU A 85 9.24 -8.90 -11.68
N PRO A 86 8.38 -9.09 -10.67
CA PRO A 86 7.64 -7.99 -10.07
C PRO A 86 8.49 -7.13 -9.12
N ASP A 87 8.22 -5.82 -9.09
CA ASP A 87 8.69 -4.91 -8.03
C ASP A 87 7.72 -4.96 -6.83
N LEU A 88 8.16 -5.56 -5.73
CA LEU A 88 7.37 -5.78 -4.51
C LEU A 88 7.03 -4.47 -3.76
N LYS A 89 7.73 -3.38 -4.06
CA LYS A 89 7.58 -2.09 -3.38
C LYS A 89 6.89 -1.04 -4.24
N ASN A 90 7.28 -0.88 -5.49
CA ASN A 90 6.80 0.19 -6.37
C ASN A 90 6.05 -0.32 -7.61
N GLY A 91 5.85 -1.63 -7.76
CA GLY A 91 5.01 -2.22 -8.81
C GLY A 91 3.51 -1.96 -8.61
N VAL A 92 2.69 -2.52 -9.49
CA VAL A 92 1.22 -2.49 -9.34
C VAL A 92 0.78 -3.54 -8.31
N GLY A 93 -0.09 -3.15 -7.37
CA GLY A 93 -0.52 -4.06 -6.29
C GLY A 93 0.56 -4.28 -5.23
N SER A 94 1.53 -3.38 -5.14
CA SER A 94 2.71 -3.51 -4.27
C SER A 94 2.51 -2.88 -2.89
N LEU A 95 3.54 -2.95 -2.04
CA LEU A 95 3.52 -2.32 -0.72
C LEU A 95 3.27 -0.80 -0.75
N ARG A 96 3.56 -0.11 -1.86
CA ARG A 96 3.22 1.31 -1.99
C ARG A 96 1.72 1.54 -2.19
N ASP A 97 1.01 0.63 -2.86
CA ASP A 97 -0.46 0.70 -2.92
C ASP A 97 -1.08 0.46 -1.54
N VAL A 98 -0.48 -0.44 -0.75
CA VAL A 98 -0.86 -0.65 0.65
C VAL A 98 -0.69 0.62 1.49
N HIS A 99 0.44 1.34 1.36
CA HIS A 99 0.65 2.57 2.11
C HIS A 99 -0.35 3.66 1.70
N ALA A 100 -0.55 3.85 0.39
CA ALA A 100 -1.52 4.83 -0.10
C ALA A 100 -2.94 4.55 0.39
N ALA A 101 -3.38 3.29 0.37
CA ALA A 101 -4.67 2.89 0.92
C ALA A 101 -4.84 3.29 2.40
N HIS A 102 -3.82 3.04 3.24
CA HIS A 102 -3.85 3.46 4.64
C HIS A 102 -3.84 4.98 4.80
N TRP A 103 -3.05 5.71 4.01
CA TRP A 103 -3.02 7.17 4.05
C TRP A 103 -4.38 7.77 3.69
N LEU A 104 -4.99 7.29 2.61
CA LEU A 104 -6.31 7.73 2.16
C LEU A 104 -7.39 7.46 3.22
N VAL A 105 -7.39 6.26 3.81
CA VAL A 105 -8.27 5.92 4.93
C VAL A 105 -8.06 6.86 6.12
N ARG A 106 -6.80 7.12 6.49
CA ARG A 106 -6.46 7.97 7.63
C ARG A 106 -6.95 9.41 7.43
N ILE A 107 -6.74 9.98 6.25
CA ILE A 107 -7.13 11.37 5.98
C ILE A 107 -8.63 11.52 5.72
N ALA A 108 -9.29 10.55 5.09
CA ALA A 108 -10.71 10.65 4.76
C ALA A 108 -11.65 10.24 5.90
N LYS A 109 -11.19 9.36 6.80
CA LYS A 109 -12.02 8.78 7.88
C LYS A 109 -11.47 9.02 9.29
N GLY A 110 -10.26 9.55 9.43
CA GLY A 110 -9.65 9.80 10.74
C GLY A 110 -9.27 8.53 11.51
N VAL A 111 -9.28 7.35 10.87
CA VAL A 111 -8.94 6.07 11.50
C VAL A 111 -7.55 5.60 11.08
N ALA A 112 -6.79 5.02 12.02
CA ALA A 112 -5.43 4.55 11.80
C ALA A 112 -5.18 3.20 12.49
N GLY A 113 -4.06 2.55 12.13
CA GLY A 113 -3.64 1.29 12.71
C GLY A 113 -4.12 0.04 11.94
N PRO A 114 -3.81 -1.18 12.44
CA PRO A 114 -4.01 -2.43 11.70
C PRO A 114 -5.47 -2.74 11.31
N GLY A 115 -6.45 -2.24 12.06
CA GLY A 115 -7.87 -2.42 11.79
C GLY A 115 -8.52 -1.29 10.98
N ALA A 116 -7.74 -0.26 10.58
CA ALA A 116 -8.28 0.97 10.00
C ALA A 116 -9.11 0.73 8.75
N LEU A 117 -8.66 -0.14 7.83
CA LEU A 117 -9.42 -0.41 6.59
C LEU A 117 -10.81 -0.99 6.90
N GLY A 118 -10.91 -1.96 7.81
CA GLY A 118 -12.20 -2.54 8.19
C GLY A 118 -13.10 -1.56 8.94
N ALA A 119 -12.53 -0.74 9.83
CA ALA A 119 -13.27 0.27 10.58
C ALA A 119 -13.70 1.48 9.74
N SER A 120 -13.04 1.74 8.61
CA SER A 120 -13.27 2.91 7.76
C SER A 120 -14.63 2.92 7.05
N GLY A 121 -15.25 1.74 6.90
CA GLY A 121 -16.44 1.53 6.06
C GLY A 121 -16.19 1.68 4.56
N LEU A 122 -14.94 1.84 4.12
CA LEU A 122 -14.57 1.94 2.69
C LEU A 122 -14.41 0.57 2.03
N LEU A 123 -14.16 -0.47 2.81
CA LEU A 123 -14.13 -1.85 2.33
C LEU A 123 -14.97 -2.75 3.25
N PRO A 124 -15.59 -3.81 2.70
CA PRO A 124 -16.13 -4.90 3.49
C PRO A 124 -15.06 -5.51 4.43
N ILE A 125 -15.47 -5.94 5.62
CA ILE A 125 -14.54 -6.46 6.66
C ILE A 125 -13.73 -7.67 6.15
N ASN A 126 -14.37 -8.56 5.38
CA ASN A 126 -13.72 -9.72 4.76
C ASN A 126 -12.65 -9.29 3.74
N GLU A 127 -12.94 -8.29 2.89
CA GLU A 127 -11.96 -7.74 1.95
C GLU A 127 -10.82 -7.03 2.67
N ALA A 128 -11.08 -6.26 3.74
CA ALA A 128 -10.03 -5.65 4.56
C ALA A 128 -9.12 -6.69 5.23
N LYS A 129 -9.67 -7.82 5.67
CA LYS A 129 -8.90 -8.95 6.23
C LYS A 129 -8.02 -9.60 5.16
N ARG A 130 -8.57 -9.87 3.98
CA ARG A 130 -7.82 -10.40 2.82
C ARG A 130 -6.72 -9.43 2.37
N PHE A 131 -6.97 -8.13 2.40
CA PHE A 131 -5.98 -7.09 2.09
C PHE A 131 -4.80 -7.14 3.07
N SER A 132 -5.09 -7.33 4.36
CA SER A 132 -4.06 -7.49 5.40
C SER A 132 -3.25 -8.76 5.23
N GLN A 133 -3.88 -9.86 4.80
CA GLN A 133 -3.19 -11.11 4.45
C GLN A 133 -2.31 -10.94 3.21
N ALA A 134 -2.82 -10.31 2.16
CA ALA A 134 -2.06 -10.01 0.95
C ALA A 134 -0.82 -9.14 1.24
N ARG A 135 -0.97 -8.10 2.06
CA ARG A 135 0.16 -7.30 2.57
C ARG A 135 1.20 -8.17 3.27
N SER A 136 0.74 -9.10 4.11
CA SER A 136 1.63 -10.00 4.86
C SER A 136 2.41 -10.92 3.91
N THR A 137 1.76 -11.43 2.85
CA THR A 137 2.42 -12.18 1.78
C THR A 137 3.53 -11.36 1.11
N LEU A 138 3.24 -10.13 0.68
CA LEU A 138 4.25 -9.26 0.06
C LEU A 138 5.41 -8.92 1.01
N LEU A 139 5.12 -8.71 2.29
CA LEU A 139 6.17 -8.47 3.29
C LEU A 139 7.06 -9.69 3.48
N ARG A 140 6.50 -10.90 3.56
CA ARG A 140 7.29 -12.14 3.65
C ARG A 140 8.19 -12.33 2.42
N LEU A 141 7.64 -12.15 1.22
CA LEU A 141 8.39 -12.19 -0.04
C LEU A 141 9.54 -11.18 -0.04
N ARG A 142 9.26 -9.93 0.36
CA ARG A 142 10.25 -8.86 0.41
C ARG A 142 11.34 -9.16 1.44
N CYS A 143 10.97 -9.56 2.66
CA CYS A 143 11.94 -9.91 3.68
C CYS A 143 12.89 -11.02 3.20
N GLU A 144 12.33 -12.08 2.63
CA GLU A 144 13.16 -13.18 2.11
C GLU A 144 14.06 -12.73 0.96
N LEU A 145 13.53 -11.94 0.02
CA LEU A 145 14.32 -11.35 -1.05
C LEU A 145 15.52 -10.55 -0.53
N HIS A 146 15.32 -9.75 0.53
CA HIS A 146 16.40 -8.97 1.14
C HIS A 146 17.39 -9.84 1.92
N PHE A 147 16.95 -10.93 2.57
CA PHE A 147 17.86 -11.87 3.23
C PHE A 147 18.78 -12.61 2.24
N GLN A 148 18.30 -12.85 1.02
CA GLN A 148 19.05 -13.52 -0.05
C GLN A 148 19.84 -12.56 -0.95
N SER A 149 19.78 -11.25 -0.71
CA SER A 149 20.39 -10.25 -1.57
C SER A 149 21.56 -9.56 -0.87
N THR A 150 22.73 -9.58 -1.50
CA THR A 150 23.91 -8.81 -1.06
C THR A 150 23.79 -7.31 -1.34
N ARG A 151 22.91 -6.94 -2.27
CA ARG A 151 22.58 -5.55 -2.60
C ARG A 151 21.07 -5.33 -2.45
N PRO A 152 20.61 -4.18 -1.92
CA PRO A 152 19.19 -3.89 -1.81
C PRO A 152 18.50 -3.97 -3.18
N THR A 153 17.46 -4.78 -3.29
CA THR A 153 16.60 -4.89 -4.45
C THR A 153 15.16 -5.05 -4.01
N GLU A 154 14.22 -4.58 -4.82
CA GLU A 154 12.79 -4.79 -4.63
C GLU A 154 12.19 -5.67 -5.75
N ILE A 155 13.02 -6.07 -6.72
CA ILE A 155 12.61 -6.89 -7.87
C ILE A 155 12.83 -8.37 -7.54
N LEU A 156 11.74 -9.15 -7.60
CA LEU A 156 11.79 -10.60 -7.50
C LEU A 156 12.13 -11.19 -8.89
N SER A 157 13.42 -11.16 -9.22
CA SER A 157 13.92 -11.67 -10.50
C SER A 157 13.72 -13.19 -10.65
N LEU A 158 13.70 -13.69 -11.90
CA LEU A 158 13.54 -15.12 -12.18
C LEU A 158 14.57 -15.97 -11.44
N GLU A 159 15.82 -15.53 -11.42
CA GLU A 159 16.93 -16.18 -10.70
C GLU A 159 16.70 -16.26 -9.18
N ARG A 160 15.94 -15.33 -8.61
CA ARG A 160 15.66 -15.26 -7.17
C ARG A 160 14.39 -15.99 -6.78
N GLN A 161 13.51 -16.32 -7.73
CA GLN A 161 12.26 -17.01 -7.42
C GLN A 161 12.52 -18.41 -6.85
N ASP A 162 13.48 -19.14 -7.38
CA ASP A 162 13.82 -20.48 -6.85
C ASP A 162 14.29 -20.46 -5.39
N PRO A 163 15.36 -19.72 -5.03
CA PRO A 163 15.83 -19.70 -3.64
C PRO A 163 14.82 -19.05 -2.69
N VAL A 164 14.07 -18.02 -3.09
CA VAL A 164 13.01 -17.42 -2.27
C VAL A 164 11.88 -18.41 -2.02
N SER A 165 11.45 -19.13 -3.06
CA SER A 165 10.40 -20.14 -2.92
C SER A 165 10.79 -21.28 -1.98
N THR A 166 12.06 -21.70 -2.05
CA THR A 166 12.61 -22.73 -1.16
C THR A 166 12.62 -22.26 0.30
N ALA A 167 13.14 -21.06 0.56
CA ALA A 167 13.25 -20.53 1.92
C ALA A 167 11.90 -20.23 2.58
N LEU A 168 10.88 -19.87 1.78
CA LEU A 168 9.51 -19.69 2.28
C LEU A 168 8.75 -21.01 2.48
N GLY A 169 9.36 -22.15 2.19
CA GLY A 169 8.80 -23.49 2.44
C GLY A 169 7.79 -23.95 1.40
N TYR A 170 7.84 -23.41 0.17
CA TYR A 170 7.08 -23.99 -0.93
C TYR A 170 7.71 -25.34 -1.31
N GLU A 171 6.87 -26.34 -1.63
CA GLU A 171 7.30 -27.72 -1.89
C GLU A 171 7.16 -28.10 -3.37
N GLY A 172 7.76 -29.24 -3.74
CA GLY A 172 7.74 -29.80 -5.09
C GLY A 172 9.02 -29.56 -5.88
N ASP A 173 9.00 -29.92 -7.16
CA ASP A 173 10.09 -29.58 -8.08
C ASP A 173 10.20 -28.05 -8.29
N ILE A 174 11.27 -27.60 -8.95
CA ILE A 174 11.54 -26.18 -9.17
C ILE A 174 10.36 -25.44 -9.84
N ALA A 175 9.71 -26.05 -10.83
CA ALA A 175 8.63 -25.42 -11.57
C ALA A 175 7.35 -25.33 -10.74
N VAL A 176 7.01 -26.39 -10.01
CA VAL A 176 5.85 -26.44 -9.10
C VAL A 176 6.02 -25.41 -7.98
N ARG A 177 7.22 -25.35 -7.39
CA ARG A 177 7.54 -24.49 -6.27
C ARG A 177 7.52 -23.01 -6.64
N ILE A 178 8.19 -22.63 -7.73
CA ILE A 178 8.14 -21.26 -8.28
C ILE A 178 6.70 -20.91 -8.68
N GLY A 179 5.99 -21.83 -9.32
CA GLY A 179 4.58 -21.61 -9.69
C GLY A 179 3.70 -21.31 -8.47
N ALA A 180 3.89 -22.01 -7.36
CA ALA A 180 3.15 -21.77 -6.12
C ALA A 180 3.50 -20.42 -5.46
N LEU A 181 4.77 -20.04 -5.45
CA LEU A 181 5.24 -18.73 -5.02
C LEU A 181 4.56 -17.63 -5.84
N MET A 182 4.66 -17.72 -7.17
CA MET A 182 4.15 -16.70 -8.08
C MET A 182 2.63 -16.62 -8.05
N ARG A 183 1.89 -17.74 -7.90
CA ARG A 183 0.44 -17.70 -7.63
C ARG A 183 0.12 -16.90 -6.37
N SER A 184 0.82 -17.17 -5.27
CA SER A 184 0.63 -16.44 -4.01
C SER A 184 0.90 -14.95 -4.15
N TYR A 185 1.93 -14.59 -4.93
CA TYR A 185 2.23 -13.20 -5.26
C TYR A 185 1.12 -12.56 -6.08
N PHE A 186 0.67 -13.18 -7.18
CA PHE A 186 -0.35 -12.61 -8.06
C PHE A 186 -1.69 -12.44 -7.35
N ASP A 187 -2.11 -13.42 -6.55
CA ASP A 187 -3.34 -13.32 -5.76
C ASP A 187 -3.28 -12.14 -4.77
N ALA A 188 -2.14 -11.95 -4.11
CA ALA A 188 -1.93 -10.84 -3.18
C ALA A 188 -1.89 -9.49 -3.91
N ALA A 189 -1.12 -9.38 -4.99
CA ALA A 189 -0.94 -8.15 -5.73
C ALA A 189 -2.24 -7.69 -6.41
N ASP A 190 -2.99 -8.61 -7.04
CA ASP A 190 -4.28 -8.29 -7.65
C ASP A 190 -5.31 -7.82 -6.61
N HIS A 191 -5.38 -8.53 -5.48
CA HIS A 191 -6.31 -8.15 -4.42
C HIS A 191 -5.98 -6.78 -3.81
N ILE A 192 -4.69 -6.47 -3.60
CA ILE A 192 -4.25 -5.15 -3.15
C ILE A 192 -4.60 -4.08 -4.19
N ARG A 193 -4.29 -4.33 -5.47
CA ARG A 193 -4.56 -3.41 -6.57
C ARG A 193 -6.06 -3.06 -6.62
N ARG A 194 -6.94 -4.05 -6.63
CA ARG A 194 -8.40 -3.84 -6.67
C ARG A 194 -8.90 -3.05 -5.46
N CYS A 195 -8.47 -3.41 -4.25
CA CYS A 195 -8.87 -2.69 -3.05
C CYS A 195 -8.37 -1.24 -3.05
N ALA A 196 -7.14 -1.00 -3.49
CA ALA A 196 -6.58 0.34 -3.60
C ALA A 196 -7.39 1.19 -4.59
N GLU A 197 -7.69 0.68 -5.78
CA GLU A 197 -8.52 1.37 -6.78
C GLU A 197 -9.93 1.69 -6.24
N VAL A 198 -10.57 0.76 -5.51
CA VAL A 198 -11.87 1.00 -4.86
C VAL A 198 -11.77 2.11 -3.81
N ILE A 199 -10.76 2.08 -2.94
CA ILE A 199 -10.55 3.11 -1.92
C ILE A 199 -10.31 4.47 -2.59
N GLU A 200 -9.47 4.53 -3.62
CA GLU A 200 -9.19 5.74 -4.38
C GLU A 200 -10.48 6.33 -4.96
N GLY A 201 -11.28 5.52 -5.66
CA GLY A 201 -12.55 5.95 -6.26
C GLY A 201 -13.57 6.44 -5.22
N LEU A 202 -13.74 5.71 -4.12
CA LEU A 202 -14.65 6.09 -3.02
C LEU A 202 -14.22 7.38 -2.32
N VAL A 203 -12.92 7.56 -2.08
CA VAL A 203 -12.37 8.75 -1.40
C VAL A 203 -12.47 9.98 -2.30
N LEU A 204 -12.18 9.83 -3.60
CA LEU A 204 -12.28 10.93 -4.56
C LEU A 204 -13.71 11.18 -5.07
N ARG A 205 -14.67 10.31 -4.70
CA ARG A 205 -16.05 10.32 -5.23
C ARG A 205 -16.07 10.28 -6.75
N GLU A 206 -15.16 9.52 -7.33
CA GLU A 206 -15.14 9.34 -8.77
C GLU A 206 -16.40 8.59 -9.20
N PRO A 207 -16.98 8.95 -10.36
CA PRO A 207 -18.07 8.18 -10.91
C PRO A 207 -17.59 6.74 -11.11
N GLU A 208 -18.48 5.80 -10.81
CA GLU A 208 -18.27 4.40 -11.13
C GLU A 208 -17.84 4.26 -12.60
N PRO A 209 -16.81 3.45 -12.91
CA PRO A 209 -16.29 3.34 -14.27
C PRO A 209 -17.41 2.93 -15.23
N GLU A 210 -17.52 3.62 -16.37
CA GLU A 210 -18.54 3.33 -17.39
C GLU A 210 -18.55 1.83 -17.75
N GLY A 211 -19.69 1.17 -17.56
CA GLY A 211 -19.87 -0.27 -17.79
C GLY A 211 -20.05 -1.13 -16.52
N SER A 212 -20.04 -0.52 -15.34
CA SER A 212 -20.34 -1.14 -14.05
C SER A 212 -21.84 -1.39 -13.82
N GLY A 213 -22.50 -1.96 -14.84
CA GLY A 213 -23.95 -2.14 -14.97
C GLY A 213 -24.66 -2.67 -13.72
N PRO A 214 -26.01 -2.60 -13.70
CA PRO A 214 -26.79 -2.96 -12.52
C PRO A 214 -26.47 -4.38 -12.05
N TRP A 215 -26.59 -4.62 -10.75
CA TRP A 215 -26.50 -5.95 -10.17
C TRP A 215 -27.49 -6.89 -10.87
N ILE A 216 -26.97 -8.00 -11.39
CA ILE A 216 -27.80 -9.05 -12.00
C ILE A 216 -27.91 -10.15 -10.95
N THR A 217 -29.14 -10.48 -10.56
CA THR A 217 -29.40 -11.65 -9.72
C THR A 217 -29.84 -12.79 -10.63
N GLU A 218 -29.05 -13.85 -10.70
CA GLU A 218 -29.33 -15.05 -11.49
C GLU A 218 -29.03 -16.28 -10.63
N ASP A 219 -29.98 -17.21 -10.51
CA ASP A 219 -29.85 -18.46 -9.75
C ASP A 219 -29.33 -18.32 -8.30
N GLY A 220 -29.70 -17.24 -7.62
CA GLY A 220 -29.30 -16.97 -6.22
C GLY A 220 -27.90 -16.37 -6.06
N PHE A 221 -27.22 -16.05 -7.17
CA PHE A 221 -25.96 -15.32 -7.19
C PHE A 221 -26.18 -13.88 -7.65
N THR A 222 -25.56 -12.93 -6.96
CA THR A 222 -25.59 -11.52 -7.35
C THR A 222 -24.29 -11.19 -8.06
N LEU A 223 -24.36 -11.11 -9.39
CA LEU A 223 -23.22 -10.88 -10.26
C LEU A 223 -23.09 -9.39 -10.61
N ARG A 224 -21.85 -8.90 -10.59
CA ARG A 224 -21.48 -7.61 -11.15
C ARG A 224 -20.30 -7.78 -12.09
N LYS A 225 -20.26 -7.01 -13.18
CA LYS A 225 -19.08 -6.99 -14.06
C LYS A 225 -17.87 -6.48 -13.26
N GLY A 226 -16.95 -7.37 -12.91
CA GLY A 226 -15.76 -7.06 -12.09
C GLY A 226 -15.76 -7.59 -10.65
N GLY A 227 -16.79 -8.31 -10.22
CA GLY A 227 -16.81 -8.97 -8.90
C GLY A 227 -17.98 -9.93 -8.73
N VAL A 228 -17.73 -11.04 -8.05
CA VAL A 228 -18.75 -11.99 -7.59
C VAL A 228 -18.87 -11.81 -6.07
N ALA A 229 -20.08 -11.59 -5.56
CA ALA A 229 -20.39 -11.59 -4.14
C ALA A 229 -21.08 -12.90 -3.75
#